data_AF-D6TCL2-F1
#
_entry.id   AF-D6TCL2-F1
#
_cell.length_a   1.000
_cell.length_b   1.000
_cell.length_c   1.000
_cell.angle_alpha   90.00
_cell.angle_beta   90.00
_cell.angle_gamma   90.00
#
_symmetry.space_group_name_H-M   'P 1'
#
loop_
_entity.id
_entity.type
_entity.pdbx_description
1 polymer ?
#
loop_
_entity_poly.entity_id
_entity_poly.type
_entity_poly.pdbx_seq_one_letter_code
_entity_poly.pdbx_strand_id
1 'polypeptide(L)'
;MKRVLNKGLGATKEPFEVVRPLFTLLFEVAHVLSNQQQHEAKDVHKRFENHLMRMQEQVGQSEAMRPALVHFLKVTESYAPHLFFCYQVAGLPKTNNDLEQAFGKVRAGERRATGRKGAIPGLVVHGPVRVTAALATRLHSFSAEELIPYDLTRWQHVRSGISSRQEARRKQFRFRKDPTAYLARLEEQLSKMSLRF
;
A
#
# COMPACT_ATOMS: atom_id res chain seq x y z
N MET A 1 -15.57 -29.05 6.25
CA MET A 1 -15.40 -27.64 6.70
C MET A 1 -15.93 -27.38 8.11
N LYS A 2 -17.22 -27.66 8.43
CA LYS A 2 -17.80 -27.44 9.79
C LYS A 2 -17.00 -28.05 10.96
N ARG A 3 -16.49 -29.28 10.81
CA ARG A 3 -15.72 -29.97 11.87
C ARG A 3 -14.41 -29.28 12.23
N VAL A 4 -13.73 -28.68 11.24
CA VAL A 4 -12.48 -27.93 11.43
C VAL A 4 -12.76 -26.58 12.09
N LEU A 5 -13.83 -25.89 11.66
CA LEU A 5 -14.28 -24.65 12.28
C LEU A 5 -14.67 -24.86 13.76
N ASN A 6 -15.48 -25.88 14.06
CA ASN A 6 -15.89 -26.18 15.43
C ASN A 6 -14.70 -26.53 16.34
N LYS A 7 -13.72 -27.27 15.81
CA LYS A 7 -12.47 -27.58 16.54
C LYS A 7 -11.69 -26.30 16.85
N GLY A 8 -11.56 -25.41 15.87
CA GLY A 8 -10.89 -24.11 16.05
C GLY A 8 -11.59 -23.24 17.09
N LEU A 9 -12.91 -23.07 16.95
CA LEU A 9 -13.74 -22.30 17.89
C LEU A 9 -13.68 -22.86 19.32
N GLY A 10 -13.71 -24.19 19.46
CA GLY A 10 -13.54 -24.84 20.76
C GLY A 10 -12.17 -24.55 21.37
N ALA A 11 -11.11 -24.67 20.58
CA ALA A 11 -9.74 -24.42 21.04
C ALA A 11 -9.47 -22.95 21.39
N THR A 12 -10.15 -21.99 20.75
CA THR A 12 -9.95 -20.56 21.00
C THR A 12 -10.96 -19.95 21.96
N LYS A 13 -11.95 -20.70 22.46
CA LYS A 13 -13.05 -20.16 23.27
C LYS A 13 -12.54 -19.46 24.54
N GLU A 14 -11.74 -20.16 25.35
CA GLU A 14 -11.22 -19.61 26.60
C GLU A 14 -10.28 -18.40 26.38
N PRO A 15 -9.29 -18.46 25.47
CA PRO A 15 -8.50 -17.29 25.11
C PRO A 15 -9.32 -16.12 24.59
N PHE A 16 -10.40 -16.39 23.84
CA PHE A 16 -11.25 -15.35 23.29
C PHE A 16 -12.02 -14.60 24.39
N GLU A 17 -12.57 -15.28 25.40
CA GLU A 17 -13.29 -14.58 26.48
C GLU A 17 -12.38 -13.61 27.25
N VAL A 18 -11.08 -13.89 27.35
CA VAL A 18 -10.09 -12.97 27.96
C VAL A 18 -9.94 -11.68 27.14
N VAL A 19 -9.93 -11.77 25.81
CA VAL A 19 -9.72 -10.61 24.91
C VAL A 19 -11.01 -10.00 24.37
N ARG A 20 -12.16 -10.64 24.60
CA ARG A 20 -13.46 -10.22 24.10
C ARG A 20 -13.82 -8.78 24.50
N PRO A 21 -13.56 -8.30 25.73
CA PRO A 21 -13.82 -6.89 26.07
C PRO A 21 -13.03 -5.92 25.19
N LEU A 22 -11.75 -6.21 24.93
CA LEU A 22 -10.91 -5.42 24.01
C LEU A 22 -11.50 -5.43 22.59
N PHE A 23 -11.95 -6.59 22.11
CA PHE A 23 -12.56 -6.72 20.80
C PHE A 23 -13.83 -5.86 20.66
N THR A 24 -14.66 -5.77 21.70
CA THR A 24 -15.84 -4.90 21.71
C THR A 24 -15.45 -3.42 21.53
N LEU A 25 -14.43 -2.95 22.25
CA LEU A 25 -13.95 -1.56 22.11
C LEU A 25 -13.46 -1.26 20.69
N LEU A 26 -12.70 -2.18 20.10
CA LEU A 26 -12.24 -2.06 18.72
C LEU A 26 -13.41 -2.01 17.73
N PHE A 27 -14.45 -2.80 17.98
CA PHE A 27 -15.64 -2.82 17.14
C PHE A 27 -16.43 -1.51 17.20
N GLU A 28 -16.52 -0.89 18.38
CA GLU A 28 -17.14 0.43 18.53
C GLU A 28 -16.39 1.51 17.76
N VAL A 29 -15.05 1.53 17.84
CA VAL A 29 -14.21 2.46 17.06
C VAL A 29 -14.42 2.23 15.56
N ALA A 30 -14.40 0.97 15.10
CA ALA A 30 -14.68 0.63 13.71
C ALA A 30 -16.07 1.06 13.28
N HIS A 31 -17.08 0.96 14.15
CA HIS A 31 -18.43 1.42 13.87
C HIS A 31 -18.50 2.94 13.71
N VAL A 32 -17.80 3.72 14.54
CA VAL A 32 -17.69 5.18 14.33
C VAL A 32 -17.06 5.51 12.98
N LEU A 33 -15.92 4.88 12.66
CA LEU A 33 -15.22 5.09 11.39
C LEU A 33 -16.00 4.56 10.18
N SER A 34 -16.90 3.61 10.38
CA SER A 34 -17.79 3.15 9.30
C SER A 34 -18.69 4.28 8.78
N ASN A 35 -19.01 5.27 9.63
CA ASN A 35 -19.84 6.43 9.31
C ASN A 35 -21.05 6.09 8.41
N GLN A 36 -21.82 5.06 8.78
CA GLN A 36 -22.96 4.58 7.99
C GLN A 36 -24.04 5.65 7.82
N GLN A 37 -24.18 6.53 8.82
CA GLN A 37 -25.14 7.62 8.86
C GLN A 37 -24.67 8.88 8.10
N GLN A 38 -23.49 8.83 7.45
CA GLN A 38 -22.93 9.92 6.64
C GLN A 38 -22.83 11.27 7.38
N HIS A 39 -22.43 11.24 8.65
CA HIS A 39 -22.13 12.44 9.43
C HIS A 39 -20.95 13.21 8.83
N GLU A 40 -20.89 14.51 9.11
CA GLU A 40 -19.75 15.33 8.73
C GLU A 40 -18.45 14.85 9.40
N ALA A 41 -17.32 15.11 8.75
CA ALA A 41 -16.00 14.71 9.24
C ALA A 41 -15.73 15.16 10.69
N LYS A 42 -16.18 16.37 11.06
CA LYS A 42 -16.00 16.93 12.41
C LYS A 42 -16.74 16.13 13.47
N ASP A 43 -17.96 15.69 13.16
CA ASP A 43 -18.78 14.90 14.10
C ASP A 43 -18.24 13.49 14.26
N VAL A 44 -17.79 12.86 13.17
CA VAL A 44 -17.12 11.56 13.23
C VAL A 44 -15.85 11.66 14.07
N HIS A 45 -15.06 12.73 13.89
CA HIS A 45 -13.85 12.97 14.66
C HIS A 45 -14.16 13.11 16.16
N LYS A 46 -15.13 13.95 16.54
CA LYS A 46 -15.53 14.12 17.94
C LYS A 46 -16.03 12.82 18.57
N ARG A 47 -16.83 12.04 17.84
CA ARG A 47 -17.30 10.72 18.31
C ARG A 47 -16.15 9.74 18.51
N PHE A 48 -15.18 9.77 17.60
CA PHE A 48 -14.00 8.92 17.67
C PHE A 48 -13.13 9.28 18.88
N GLU A 49 -12.82 10.55 19.10
CA GLU A 49 -12.08 11.02 20.28
C GLU A 49 -12.78 10.63 21.58
N ASN A 50 -14.10 10.77 21.65
CA ASN A 50 -14.89 10.34 22.81
C ASN A 50 -14.76 8.84 23.09
N HIS A 51 -14.70 7.99 22.06
CA HIS A 51 -14.44 6.56 22.26
C HIS A 51 -13.00 6.30 22.71
N LEU A 52 -12.01 7.01 22.18
CA LEU A 52 -10.62 6.85 22.63
C LEU A 52 -10.43 7.27 24.08
N MET A 53 -11.10 8.35 24.54
CA MET A 53 -11.09 8.76 25.94
C MET A 53 -11.68 7.67 26.86
N ARG A 54 -12.80 7.05 26.47
CA ARG A 54 -13.37 5.91 27.22
C ARG A 54 -12.43 4.70 27.25
N MET A 55 -11.76 4.42 26.14
CA MET A 55 -10.75 3.36 26.10
C MET A 55 -9.57 3.66 27.03
N GLN A 56 -9.13 4.92 27.11
CA GLN A 56 -8.06 5.37 28.01
C GLN A 56 -8.45 5.16 29.49
N GLU A 57 -9.69 5.44 29.88
CA GLU A 57 -10.20 5.19 31.24
C GLU A 57 -10.16 3.70 31.62
N GLN A 58 -10.31 2.81 30.64
CA GLN A 58 -10.27 1.36 30.84
C GLN A 58 -8.86 0.78 30.93
N VAL A 59 -7.81 1.53 30.54
CA VAL A 59 -6.40 1.10 30.63
C VAL A 59 -6.00 0.73 32.06
N GLY A 60 -6.56 1.42 33.06
CA GLY A 60 -6.30 1.16 34.48
C GLY A 60 -7.05 -0.04 35.06
N GLN A 61 -8.09 -0.53 34.40
CA GLN A 61 -9.03 -1.51 34.96
C GLN A 61 -8.61 -2.97 34.74
N SER A 62 -7.71 -3.24 33.80
CA SER A 62 -7.24 -4.60 33.50
C SER A 62 -5.75 -4.62 33.19
N GLU A 63 -4.97 -5.28 34.07
CA GLU A 63 -3.54 -5.51 33.87
C GLU A 63 -3.26 -6.32 32.59
N ALA A 64 -4.08 -7.34 32.32
CA ALA A 64 -3.92 -8.22 31.17
C ALA A 64 -4.13 -7.50 29.83
N MET A 65 -5.03 -6.51 29.76
CA MET A 65 -5.34 -5.78 28.53
C MET A 65 -4.51 -4.51 28.36
N ARG A 66 -3.88 -4.01 29.42
CA ARG A 66 -3.15 -2.73 29.43
C ARG A 66 -2.13 -2.60 28.28
N PRO A 67 -1.24 -3.58 28.02
CA PRO A 67 -0.24 -3.41 26.96
C PRO A 67 -0.87 -3.24 25.56
N ALA A 68 -1.94 -3.98 25.29
CA ALA A 68 -2.65 -3.92 24.02
C ALA A 68 -3.39 -2.58 23.84
N LEU A 69 -4.08 -2.10 24.88
CA LEU A 69 -4.78 -0.81 24.85
C LEU A 69 -3.81 0.37 24.69
N VAL A 70 -2.72 0.40 25.46
CA VAL A 70 -1.70 1.46 25.35
C VAL A 70 -1.10 1.48 23.95
N HIS A 71 -0.78 0.30 23.39
CA HIS A 71 -0.27 0.22 22.03
C HIS A 71 -1.30 0.71 21.00
N PHE A 72 -2.55 0.26 21.13
CA PHE A 72 -3.63 0.67 20.23
C PHE A 72 -3.83 2.18 20.26
N LEU A 73 -3.94 2.80 21.44
CA LEU A 73 -4.16 4.24 21.59
C LEU A 73 -3.00 5.05 20.99
N LYS A 74 -1.75 4.67 21.28
CA LYS A 74 -0.56 5.30 20.71
C LYS A 74 -0.54 5.24 19.18
N VAL A 75 -0.79 4.06 18.61
CA VAL A 75 -0.81 3.89 17.15
C VAL A 75 -1.95 4.71 16.56
N THR A 76 -3.13 4.65 17.17
CA THR A 76 -4.32 5.35 16.71
C THR A 76 -4.12 6.86 16.68
N GLU A 77 -3.53 7.43 17.73
CA GLU A 77 -3.17 8.85 17.81
C GLU A 77 -2.26 9.28 16.64
N SER A 78 -1.27 8.46 16.30
CA SER A 78 -0.34 8.77 15.19
C SER A 78 -1.02 8.82 13.81
N TYR A 79 -2.09 8.05 13.62
CA TYR A 79 -2.84 8.02 12.35
C TYR A 79 -4.06 8.97 12.35
N ALA A 80 -4.58 9.36 13.52
CA ALA A 80 -5.82 10.10 13.68
C ALA A 80 -5.95 11.35 12.78
N PRO A 81 -4.91 12.20 12.61
CA PRO A 81 -5.01 13.38 11.76
C PRO A 81 -5.38 13.08 10.30
N HIS A 82 -5.11 11.85 9.83
CA HIS A 82 -5.29 11.46 8.43
C HIS A 82 -6.53 10.59 8.17
N LEU A 83 -7.22 10.12 9.20
CA LEU A 83 -8.36 9.19 9.06
C LEU A 83 -9.60 9.85 8.46
N PHE A 84 -9.82 11.15 8.73
CA PHE A 84 -11.09 11.82 8.46
C PHE A 84 -11.18 12.49 7.07
N PHE A 85 -10.07 12.58 6.33
CA PHE A 85 -10.07 13.18 4.98
C PHE A 85 -11.02 12.48 4.01
N CYS A 86 -11.23 11.16 4.18
CA CYS A 86 -12.16 10.38 3.37
C CYS A 86 -13.62 10.82 3.49
N TYR A 87 -14.00 11.59 4.53
CA TYR A 87 -15.33 12.16 4.67
C TYR A 87 -15.46 13.56 4.07
N GLN A 88 -14.33 14.22 3.75
CA GLN A 88 -14.30 15.59 3.22
C GLN A 88 -14.16 15.63 1.70
N VAL A 89 -13.50 14.61 1.11
CA VAL A 89 -13.25 14.53 -0.32
C VAL A 89 -14.22 13.54 -0.96
N ALA A 90 -15.12 14.04 -1.80
CA ALA A 90 -16.05 13.21 -2.54
C ALA A 90 -15.31 12.13 -3.37
N GLY A 91 -15.70 10.87 -3.21
CA GLY A 91 -15.12 9.74 -3.93
C GLY A 91 -13.79 9.21 -3.37
N LEU A 92 -13.20 9.81 -2.32
CA LEU A 92 -12.02 9.27 -1.67
C LEU A 92 -12.42 8.04 -0.81
N PRO A 93 -11.86 6.84 -1.07
CA PRO A 93 -12.23 5.66 -0.30
C PRO A 93 -11.74 5.74 1.15
N LYS A 94 -12.53 5.16 2.06
CA LYS A 94 -12.22 5.10 3.51
C LYS A 94 -11.00 4.24 3.85
N THR A 95 -10.72 3.25 3.01
CA THR A 95 -9.58 2.34 3.18
C THR A 95 -8.85 2.18 1.86
N ASN A 96 -7.56 1.86 1.94
CA ASN A 96 -6.75 1.52 0.77
C ASN A 96 -6.81 0.02 0.42
N ASN A 97 -7.69 -0.77 1.06
CA ASN A 97 -7.73 -2.23 0.93
C ASN A 97 -7.86 -2.68 -0.52
N ASP A 98 -8.71 -2.02 -1.31
CA ASP A 98 -8.88 -2.36 -2.72
C ASP A 98 -7.61 -2.13 -3.54
N LEU A 99 -6.88 -1.06 -3.22
CA LEU A 99 -5.59 -0.74 -3.83
C LEU A 99 -4.53 -1.77 -3.41
N GLU A 100 -4.48 -2.15 -2.13
CA GLU A 100 -3.58 -3.19 -1.64
C GLU A 100 -3.86 -4.55 -2.28
N GLN A 101 -5.14 -4.92 -2.39
CA GLN A 101 -5.57 -6.12 -3.09
C GLN A 101 -5.20 -6.07 -4.57
N ALA A 102 -5.40 -4.94 -5.25
CA ALA A 102 -5.02 -4.74 -6.64
C ALA A 102 -3.50 -4.97 -6.83
N PHE A 103 -2.67 -4.35 -6.01
CA PHE A 103 -1.22 -4.57 -6.03
C PHE A 103 -0.84 -6.02 -5.66
N GLY A 104 -1.56 -6.65 -4.73
CA GLY A 104 -1.37 -8.06 -4.39
C GLY A 104 -1.58 -8.98 -5.58
N LYS A 105 -2.60 -8.71 -6.39
CA LYS A 105 -2.91 -9.47 -7.61
C LYS A 105 -1.84 -9.26 -8.69
N VAL A 106 -1.34 -8.03 -8.86
CA VAL A 106 -0.21 -7.74 -9.75
C VAL A 106 1.04 -8.53 -9.32
N ARG A 107 1.40 -8.49 -8.04
CA ARG A 107 2.55 -9.26 -7.50
C ARG A 107 2.38 -10.77 -7.69
N ALA A 108 1.17 -11.29 -7.51
CA ALA A 108 0.88 -12.70 -7.73
C ALA A 108 1.05 -13.09 -9.21
N GLY A 109 0.55 -12.28 -10.15
CA GLY A 109 0.73 -12.49 -11.58
C GLY A 109 2.20 -12.47 -11.99
N GLU A 110 2.94 -11.45 -11.54
CA GLU A 110 4.38 -11.31 -11.76
C GLU A 110 5.18 -12.50 -11.19
N ARG A 111 4.81 -13.02 -10.02
CA ARG A 111 5.42 -14.23 -9.45
C ARG A 111 5.14 -15.46 -10.30
N ARG A 112 3.93 -15.64 -10.83
CA ARG A 112 3.62 -16.78 -11.72
C ARG A 112 4.41 -16.70 -13.02
N ALA A 113 4.56 -15.49 -13.58
CA ALA A 113 5.29 -15.30 -14.83
C ALA A 113 6.82 -15.45 -14.69
N THR A 114 7.39 -15.11 -13.53
CA THR A 114 8.85 -15.01 -13.35
C THR A 114 9.45 -15.93 -12.28
N GLY A 115 8.62 -16.56 -11.44
CA GLY A 115 9.04 -17.34 -10.27
C GLY A 115 9.54 -16.52 -9.08
N ARG A 116 9.62 -15.18 -9.16
CA ARG A 116 10.27 -14.35 -8.13
C ARG A 116 9.29 -13.85 -7.07
N LYS A 117 9.66 -13.98 -5.79
CA LYS A 117 8.84 -13.53 -4.63
C LYS A 117 8.94 -12.02 -4.36
N GLY A 118 10.07 -11.40 -4.70
CA GLY A 118 10.39 -10.00 -4.41
C GLY A 118 10.22 -9.04 -5.60
N ALA A 119 10.63 -7.79 -5.41
CA ALA A 119 10.56 -6.76 -6.44
C ALA A 119 11.36 -7.18 -7.69
N ILE A 120 10.66 -7.35 -8.81
CA ILE A 120 11.27 -7.72 -10.07
C ILE A 120 11.84 -6.44 -10.69
N PRO A 121 13.10 -6.44 -11.19
CA PRO A 121 13.68 -5.26 -11.85
C PRO A 121 12.81 -4.70 -12.98
N GLY A 122 12.08 -5.59 -13.68
CA GLY A 122 11.09 -5.22 -14.70
C GLY A 122 9.93 -4.36 -14.17
N LEU A 123 9.49 -4.54 -12.92
CA LEU A 123 8.46 -3.70 -12.30
C LEU A 123 9.01 -2.31 -11.94
N VAL A 124 10.30 -2.18 -11.65
CA VAL A 124 10.92 -0.86 -11.40
C VAL A 124 11.02 -0.05 -12.68
N VAL A 125 11.38 -0.71 -13.78
CA VAL A 125 11.60 -0.06 -15.08
C VAL A 125 10.29 0.19 -15.82
N HIS A 126 9.43 -0.82 -15.86
CA HIS A 126 8.18 -0.81 -16.63
C HIS A 126 6.94 -0.64 -15.75
N GLY A 127 7.11 -0.36 -14.44
CA GLY A 127 6.05 -0.36 -13.43
C GLY A 127 4.76 0.34 -13.84
N PRO A 128 4.81 1.61 -14.27
CA PRO A 128 3.61 2.34 -14.67
C PRO A 128 2.80 1.65 -15.79
N VAL A 129 3.47 0.99 -16.73
CA VAL A 129 2.80 0.29 -17.82
C VAL A 129 2.42 -1.13 -17.43
N ARG A 130 3.29 -1.86 -16.71
CA ARG A 130 3.04 -3.23 -16.27
C ARG A 130 1.92 -3.34 -15.25
N VAL A 131 1.87 -2.45 -14.26
CA VAL A 131 0.79 -2.43 -13.27
C VAL A 131 -0.53 -2.16 -13.98
N THR A 132 -0.60 -1.12 -14.82
CA THR A 132 -1.81 -0.80 -15.58
C THR A 132 -2.24 -1.94 -16.49
N ALA A 133 -1.32 -2.54 -17.25
CA ALA A 133 -1.64 -3.68 -18.11
C ALA A 133 -2.13 -4.89 -17.29
N ALA A 134 -1.46 -5.23 -16.19
CA ALA A 134 -1.84 -6.34 -15.30
C ALA A 134 -3.20 -6.12 -14.61
N LEU A 135 -3.59 -4.87 -14.37
CA LEU A 135 -4.93 -4.54 -13.86
C LEU A 135 -5.98 -4.55 -14.97
N ALA A 136 -5.69 -3.93 -16.12
CA ALA A 136 -6.60 -3.85 -17.26
C ALA A 136 -6.96 -5.24 -17.81
N THR A 137 -5.97 -6.10 -18.02
CA THR A 137 -6.15 -7.49 -18.51
C THR A 137 -6.95 -8.39 -17.58
N ARG A 138 -7.19 -7.97 -16.33
CA ARG A 138 -8.08 -8.66 -15.40
C ARG A 138 -9.53 -8.19 -15.50
N LEU A 139 -9.75 -6.99 -16.04
CA LEU A 139 -11.06 -6.40 -16.24
C LEU A 139 -11.59 -6.70 -17.64
N HIS A 140 -10.69 -6.83 -18.62
CA HIS A 140 -11.02 -7.02 -20.02
C HIS A 140 -10.01 -7.95 -20.71
N SER A 141 -10.50 -8.84 -21.55
CA SER A 141 -9.67 -9.61 -22.47
C SER A 141 -9.54 -8.83 -23.76
N PHE A 142 -8.35 -8.29 -24.02
CA PHE A 142 -8.06 -7.48 -25.19
C PHE A 142 -7.84 -8.35 -26.43
N SER A 143 -8.53 -8.00 -27.51
CA SER A 143 -8.26 -8.47 -28.88
C SER A 143 -6.99 -7.85 -29.46
N ALA A 144 -6.52 -8.37 -30.60
CA ALA A 144 -5.34 -7.82 -31.27
C ALA A 144 -5.60 -6.40 -31.77
N GLU A 145 -6.80 -6.14 -32.28
CA GLU A 145 -7.24 -4.85 -32.81
C GLU A 145 -7.27 -3.78 -31.72
N GLU A 146 -7.72 -4.12 -30.51
CA GLU A 146 -7.75 -3.19 -29.37
C GLU A 146 -6.36 -2.83 -28.82
N LEU A 147 -5.34 -3.65 -29.11
CA LEU A 147 -3.96 -3.38 -28.69
C LEU A 147 -3.20 -2.47 -29.65
N ILE A 148 -3.78 -2.14 -30.81
CA ILE A 148 -3.19 -1.23 -31.79
C ILE A 148 -3.21 0.19 -31.21
N PRO A 149 -2.05 0.88 -31.07
CA PRO A 149 -2.04 2.25 -30.56
C PRO A 149 -2.78 3.20 -31.50
N TYR A 150 -3.85 3.83 -31.03
CA TYR A 150 -4.57 4.87 -31.78
C TYR A 150 -3.79 6.19 -31.88
N ASP A 151 -2.87 6.44 -30.95
CA ASP A 151 -2.02 7.63 -30.89
C ASP A 151 -0.54 7.20 -30.75
N LEU A 152 0.16 7.22 -31.87
CA LEU A 152 1.56 6.84 -31.96
C LEU A 152 2.48 7.81 -31.21
N THR A 153 2.15 9.11 -31.21
CA THR A 153 2.95 10.14 -30.52
C THR A 153 2.92 9.92 -29.01
N ARG A 154 1.72 9.70 -28.45
CA ARG A 154 1.56 9.37 -27.03
C ARG A 154 2.23 8.04 -26.68
N TRP A 155 2.12 7.03 -27.54
CA TRP A 155 2.81 5.75 -27.34
C TRP A 155 4.34 5.93 -27.29
N GLN A 156 4.92 6.70 -28.22
CA GLN A 156 6.35 7.01 -28.24
C GLN A 156 6.78 7.78 -26.98
N HIS A 157 5.97 8.74 -26.52
CA HIS A 157 6.23 9.47 -25.29
C HIS A 157 6.27 8.56 -24.05
N VAL A 158 5.30 7.66 -23.90
CA VAL A 158 5.32 6.67 -22.81
C VAL A 158 6.55 5.76 -22.91
N ARG A 159 6.91 5.36 -24.14
CA ARG A 159 8.06 4.48 -24.40
C ARG A 159 9.40 5.17 -24.09
N SER A 160 9.56 6.45 -24.39
CA SER A 160 10.78 7.20 -24.08
C SER A 160 11.04 7.25 -22.56
N GLY A 161 9.99 7.42 -21.76
CA GLY A 161 10.07 7.36 -20.30
C GLY A 161 10.54 5.99 -19.76
N ILE A 162 10.21 4.89 -20.45
CA ILE A 162 10.72 3.55 -20.09
C ILE A 162 12.22 3.46 -20.41
N SER A 163 12.63 3.90 -21.60
CA SER A 163 14.03 3.90 -22.04
C SER A 163 14.93 4.69 -21.06
N SER A 164 14.47 5.86 -20.60
CA SER A 164 15.18 6.65 -19.59
C SER A 164 15.35 5.90 -18.27
N ARG A 165 14.32 5.19 -17.79
CA ARG A 165 14.40 4.35 -16.57
C ARG A 165 15.34 3.15 -16.75
N GLN A 166 15.34 2.53 -17.93
CA GLN A 166 16.29 1.47 -18.25
C GLN A 166 17.73 1.98 -18.16
N GLU A 167 18.01 3.14 -18.76
CA GLU A 167 19.35 3.73 -18.73
C GLU A 167 19.78 4.12 -17.31
N ALA A 168 18.89 4.73 -16.53
CA ALA A 168 19.16 5.02 -15.11
C ALA A 168 19.51 3.74 -14.34
N ARG A 169 18.81 2.63 -14.59
CA ARG A 169 19.11 1.35 -13.95
C ARG A 169 20.45 0.77 -14.41
N ARG A 170 20.80 0.89 -15.70
CA ARG A 170 22.12 0.50 -16.23
C ARG A 170 23.24 1.28 -15.56
N LYS A 171 23.08 2.61 -15.42
CA LYS A 171 24.03 3.48 -14.70
C LYS A 171 24.22 3.07 -13.25
N GLN A 172 23.12 2.84 -12.52
CA GLN A 172 23.19 2.34 -11.13
C GLN A 172 23.90 0.99 -11.03
N PHE A 173 23.68 0.08 -11.98
CA PHE A 173 24.36 -1.22 -12.00
C PHE A 173 25.86 -1.06 -12.27
N ARG A 174 26.23 -0.24 -13.25
CA ARG A 174 27.65 0.06 -13.55
C ARG A 174 28.37 0.66 -12.35
N PHE A 175 27.75 1.65 -11.70
CA PHE A 175 28.28 2.25 -10.47
C PHE A 175 28.47 1.21 -9.35
N ARG A 176 27.46 0.36 -9.09
CA ARG A 176 27.58 -0.68 -8.03
C ARG A 176 28.63 -1.75 -8.35
N LYS A 177 28.94 -1.98 -9.62
CA LYS A 177 29.95 -2.97 -10.03
C LYS A 177 31.37 -2.46 -9.76
N ASP A 178 31.64 -1.20 -10.10
CA ASP A 178 32.93 -0.55 -9.87
C ASP A 178 32.72 0.96 -9.71
N PRO A 179 32.55 1.44 -8.46
CA PRO A 179 32.30 2.85 -8.20
C PRO A 179 33.45 3.74 -8.67
N THR A 180 34.69 3.31 -8.45
CA THR A 180 35.90 4.10 -8.71
C THR A 180 36.08 4.32 -10.21
N ALA A 181 36.03 3.25 -11.02
CA ALA A 181 36.17 3.38 -12.47
C ALA A 181 34.99 4.14 -13.10
N TYR A 182 33.78 3.98 -12.54
CA TYR A 182 32.61 4.70 -13.00
C TYR A 182 32.73 6.23 -12.77
N LEU A 183 33.19 6.65 -11.58
CA LEU A 183 33.40 8.06 -11.26
C LEU A 183 34.52 8.68 -12.09
N ALA A 184 35.68 8.01 -12.20
CA ALA A 184 36.80 8.49 -13.02
C ALA A 184 36.39 8.73 -14.49
N ARG A 185 35.57 7.84 -15.06
CA ARG A 185 35.01 8.02 -16.41
C ARG A 185 34.09 9.24 -16.50
N LEU A 186 33.28 9.51 -15.49
CA LEU A 186 32.40 10.70 -15.49
C LEU A 186 33.23 11.99 -15.39
N GLU A 187 34.26 12.01 -14.56
CA GLU A 187 35.19 13.15 -14.43
C GLU A 187 35.94 13.44 -15.73
N GLU A 188 36.39 12.39 -16.43
CA GLU A 188 37.04 12.52 -17.74
C GLU A 188 36.06 13.09 -18.79
N GLN A 189 34.81 12.62 -18.81
CA GLN A 189 33.78 13.13 -19.72
C GLN A 189 33.46 14.61 -19.43
N LEU A 190 33.38 14.99 -18.16
CA LEU A 190 33.09 16.36 -17.75
C LEU A 190 34.23 17.30 -18.13
N SER A 191 35.47 16.89 -17.90
CA SER A 191 36.68 17.61 -18.34
C SER A 191 36.73 17.79 -19.86
N LYS A 192 36.32 16.78 -20.64
CA LYS A 192 36.25 16.89 -22.11
C LYS A 192 35.15 17.83 -22.60
N MET A 193 34.07 17.98 -21.83
CA MET A 193 32.97 18.89 -22.17
C MET A 193 33.31 20.34 -21.82
N SER A 194 34.02 20.58 -20.71
CA SER A 194 34.47 21.92 -20.33
C SER A 194 35.53 22.49 -21.29
N LEU A 195 36.31 21.63 -21.96
CA LEU A 195 37.28 22.01 -22.99
C LEU A 195 36.69 22.32 -24.38
N ARG A 196 35.36 22.16 -24.56
CA ARG A 196 34.65 22.44 -25.81
C ARG A 196 33.94 23.80 -25.82
N PHE A 197 34.18 24.62 -24.80
CA PHE A 197 33.73 26.01 -24.69
C PHE A 197 34.92 26.95 -24.74
#